data_AF-U6DBH3-F1
#
_entry.id   AF-U6DBH3-F1
#
_cell.length_a   1.000
_cell.length_b   1.000
_cell.length_c   1.000
_cell.angle_alpha   90.00
_cell.angle_beta   90.00
_cell.angle_gamma   90.00
#
_symmetry.space_group_name_H-M   'P 1'
#
loop_
_entity.id
_entity.type
_entity.pdbx_description
1 polymer ?
#
loop_
_entity_poly.entity_id
_entity_poly.type
_entity_poly.pdbx_seq_one_letter_code
_entity_poly.pdbx_strand_id
1 'polypeptide(L)'
;ELIFGTDHITTGASSDFDNATKIAKRMVTKFGMSEKLGVMTYSDTGKLSPETQSAIEQEIRILLRDSYERAKHILKTHAKEHKNLAEALLTYETLDAKEIQIVLEGKKLEVR
;
A
#
# COMPACT_ATOMS: atom_id res chain seq x y z
N GLU A 1 -6.36 -11.19 1.95
CA GLU A 1 -6.24 -11.79 0.60
C GLU A 1 -5.12 -12.84 0.45
N LEU A 2 -3.85 -12.57 0.78
CA LEU A 2 -2.78 -13.56 0.53
C LEU A 2 -2.83 -14.79 1.44
N ILE A 3 -3.22 -14.62 2.70
CA ILE A 3 -3.29 -15.71 3.69
C ILE A 3 -4.68 -16.31 3.75
N PHE A 4 -5.71 -15.46 3.89
CA PHE A 4 -7.09 -15.89 4.10
C PHE A 4 -7.95 -15.88 2.82
N GLY A 5 -7.37 -15.61 1.65
CA GLY A 5 -8.15 -15.50 0.40
C GLY A 5 -8.89 -14.17 0.23
N THR A 6 -9.44 -13.96 -0.97
CA THR A 6 -10.16 -12.73 -1.35
C THR A 6 -11.52 -12.60 -0.69
N ASP A 7 -12.14 -13.73 -0.34
CA ASP A 7 -13.49 -13.77 0.24
C ASP A 7 -13.51 -13.33 1.72
N HIS A 8 -12.33 -13.24 2.34
CA HIS A 8 -12.13 -12.86 3.74
C HIS A 8 -11.44 -11.50 3.90
N ILE A 9 -11.56 -10.62 2.89
CA ILE A 9 -11.08 -9.24 3.02
C ILE A 9 -11.98 -8.49 4.02
N THR A 10 -11.36 -7.86 5.01
CA THR A 10 -12.05 -7.08 6.04
C THR A 10 -12.05 -5.58 5.70
N THR A 11 -12.88 -4.81 6.41
CA THR A 11 -13.02 -3.36 6.22
C THR A 11 -11.92 -2.53 6.91
N GLY A 12 -11.02 -3.17 7.67
CA GLY A 12 -10.02 -2.47 8.50
C GLY A 12 -9.02 -1.63 7.71
N ALA A 13 -8.78 -1.95 6.42
CA ALA A 13 -7.87 -1.22 5.55
C ALA A 13 -8.49 0.03 4.89
N SER A 14 -9.74 0.37 5.22
CA SER A 14 -10.48 1.49 4.58
C SER A 14 -9.72 2.82 4.65
N SER A 15 -9.17 3.17 5.82
CA SER A 15 -8.40 4.40 6.01
C SER A 15 -7.11 4.44 5.18
N ASP A 16 -6.49 3.28 4.96
CA ASP A 16 -5.26 3.17 4.17
C ASP A 16 -5.56 3.38 2.69
N PHE A 17 -6.66 2.84 2.18
CA PHE A 17 -7.13 3.11 0.81
C PHE A 17 -7.44 4.58 0.58
N ASP A 18 -8.13 5.23 1.52
CA ASP A 18 -8.42 6.67 1.45
C ASP A 18 -7.13 7.49 1.39
N ASN A 19 -6.17 7.18 2.24
CA ASN A 19 -4.88 7.89 2.30
C ASN A 19 -4.04 7.65 1.05
N ALA A 20 -3.93 6.41 0.59
CA ALA A 20 -3.23 6.06 -0.64
C ALA A 20 -3.84 6.79 -1.85
N THR A 21 -5.17 6.81 -1.95
CA THR A 21 -5.89 7.50 -3.02
C THR A 21 -5.65 9.01 -2.99
N LYS A 22 -5.66 9.63 -1.80
CA LYS A 22 -5.34 11.07 -1.65
C LYS A 22 -3.92 11.40 -2.09
N ILE A 23 -2.95 10.54 -1.76
CA ILE A 23 -1.56 10.71 -2.17
C ILE A 23 -1.44 10.58 -3.69
N ALA A 24 -1.96 9.51 -4.28
CA ALA A 24 -1.94 9.28 -5.72
C ALA A 24 -2.60 10.43 -6.50
N LYS A 25 -3.76 10.92 -6.01
CA LYS A 25 -4.42 12.09 -6.59
C LYS A 25 -3.51 13.32 -6.60
N ARG A 26 -2.80 13.62 -5.51
CA ARG A 26 -1.87 14.75 -5.44
C ARG A 26 -0.66 14.57 -6.36
N MET A 27 -0.12 13.36 -6.46
CA MET A 27 0.98 13.05 -7.38
C MET A 27 0.61 13.42 -8.81
N VAL A 28 -0.58 13.00 -9.24
CA VAL A 28 -1.08 13.25 -10.60
C VAL A 28 -1.49 14.71 -10.79
N THR A 29 -2.27 15.29 -9.87
CA THR A 29 -2.89 16.61 -10.11
C THR A 29 -2.06 17.80 -9.67
N LYS A 30 -1.15 17.64 -8.69
CA LYS A 30 -0.39 18.76 -8.11
C LYS A 30 1.10 18.68 -8.35
N PHE A 31 1.65 17.48 -8.44
CA PHE A 31 3.10 17.29 -8.51
C PHE A 31 3.61 16.96 -9.92
N GLY A 32 2.72 16.84 -10.91
CA GLY A 32 3.09 16.55 -12.30
C GLY A 32 3.76 15.18 -12.45
N MET A 33 3.47 14.22 -11.56
CA MET A 33 4.06 12.89 -11.55
C MET A 33 3.28 11.91 -12.45
N SER A 34 2.75 12.41 -13.57
CA SER A 34 2.13 11.61 -14.61
C SER A 34 2.76 11.99 -15.94
N GLU A 35 3.42 11.03 -16.61
CA GLU A 35 4.03 11.26 -17.93
C GLU A 35 2.96 11.63 -18.97
N LYS A 36 1.76 11.06 -18.84
CA LYS A 36 0.64 11.26 -19.77
C LYS A 36 0.02 12.66 -19.66
N LEU A 37 -0.08 13.20 -18.45
CA LEU A 37 -0.68 14.51 -18.19
C LEU A 37 0.35 15.64 -18.16
N GLY A 38 1.64 15.30 -18.10
CA GLY A 38 2.74 16.24 -18.07
C GLY A 38 2.82 17.05 -16.76
N VAL A 39 3.60 18.12 -16.80
CA VAL A 39 3.95 18.93 -15.62
C VAL A 39 2.90 19.98 -15.24
N MET A 40 1.66 19.83 -15.68
CA MET A 40 0.58 20.79 -15.41
C MET A 40 -0.10 20.52 -14.07
N THR A 41 -0.49 21.59 -13.36
CA THR A 41 -1.26 21.48 -12.12
C THR A 41 -2.77 21.60 -12.40
N TYR A 42 -3.54 20.66 -11.86
CA TYR A 42 -4.99 20.59 -11.97
C TYR A 42 -5.62 20.93 -10.61
N SER A 43 -5.90 22.21 -10.39
CA SER A 43 -6.38 22.75 -9.10
C SER A 43 -7.90 22.60 -8.90
N ASP A 44 -8.69 22.76 -9.96
CA ASP A 44 -10.16 22.61 -9.94
C ASP A 44 -10.59 21.44 -10.83
N THR A 45 -10.49 20.22 -10.30
CA THR A 45 -10.77 19.01 -11.08
C THR A 45 -12.21 18.93 -11.59
N GLY A 46 -13.15 19.68 -11.00
CA GLY A 46 -14.57 19.69 -11.39
C GLY A 46 -14.88 20.57 -12.62
N LYS A 47 -13.95 21.44 -13.03
CA LYS A 47 -14.10 22.30 -14.22
C LYS A 47 -13.30 21.80 -15.43
N LEU A 48 -12.58 20.68 -15.27
CA LEU A 48 -11.82 20.09 -16.35
C LEU A 48 -12.74 19.41 -17.36
N SER A 49 -12.26 19.27 -18.60
CA SER A 49 -12.99 18.50 -19.61
C SER A 49 -13.16 17.04 -19.16
N PRO A 50 -14.24 16.35 -19.57
CA PRO A 50 -14.44 14.93 -19.25
C PRO A 50 -13.24 14.05 -19.63
N GLU A 51 -12.57 14.36 -20.75
CA GLU A 51 -11.38 13.66 -21.22
C GLU A 51 -10.22 13.81 -20.24
N THR A 52 -10.02 15.01 -19.71
CA THR A 52 -8.97 15.30 -18.74
C THR A 52 -9.26 14.63 -17.40
N GLN A 53 -10.52 14.67 -16.94
CA GLN A 53 -10.93 13.99 -15.71
C GLN A 53 -10.71 12.48 -15.81
N SER A 54 -11.15 11.88 -16.92
CA SER A 54 -10.93 10.46 -17.21
C SER A 54 -9.45 10.11 -17.25
N ALA A 55 -8.61 10.94 -17.88
CA ALA A 55 -7.17 10.72 -17.91
C ALA A 55 -6.55 10.76 -16.50
N ILE A 56 -6.95 11.71 -15.65
CA ILE A 56 -6.51 11.79 -14.25
C ILE A 56 -6.92 10.52 -13.48
N GLU A 57 -8.16 10.07 -13.61
CA GLU A 57 -8.65 8.87 -12.93
C GLU A 57 -7.89 7.61 -13.35
N GLN A 58 -7.58 7.48 -14.64
CA GLN A 58 -6.80 6.35 -15.15
C GLN A 58 -5.38 6.34 -14.58
N GLU A 59 -4.71 7.47 -14.52
CA GLU A 59 -3.35 7.57 -13.97
C GLU A 59 -3.34 7.23 -12.47
N ILE A 60 -4.32 7.71 -11.70
CA ILE A 60 -4.48 7.36 -10.28
C ILE A 60 -4.69 5.84 -10.12
N ARG A 61 -5.54 5.23 -10.95
CA ARG A 61 -5.81 3.80 -10.93
C ARG A 61 -4.56 2.98 -11.22
N ILE A 62 -3.77 3.38 -12.22
CA ILE A 62 -2.51 2.72 -12.58
C ILE A 62 -1.53 2.79 -11.40
N LEU A 63 -1.31 3.98 -10.82
CA LEU A 63 -0.40 4.16 -9.68
C LEU A 63 -0.79 3.28 -8.48
N LEU A 64 -2.08 3.24 -8.14
CA LEU A 64 -2.56 2.44 -7.02
C LEU A 64 -2.44 0.94 -7.30
N ARG A 65 -2.83 0.49 -8.49
CA ARG A 65 -2.71 -0.91 -8.91
C ARG A 65 -1.26 -1.37 -8.86
N ASP A 66 -0.35 -0.60 -9.45
CA ASP A 66 1.05 -0.98 -9.52
C ASP A 66 1.69 -1.02 -8.13
N SER A 67 1.30 -0.09 -7.24
CA SER A 67 1.73 -0.09 -5.85
C SER A 67 1.19 -1.28 -5.06
N TYR A 68 -0.07 -1.65 -5.29
CA TYR A 68 -0.70 -2.82 -4.72
C TYR A 68 0.00 -4.12 -5.12
N GLU A 69 0.28 -4.28 -6.42
CA GLU A 69 0.98 -5.47 -6.92
C GLU A 69 2.44 -5.53 -6.45
N ARG A 70 3.14 -4.39 -6.33
CA ARG A 70 4.48 -4.35 -5.69
C ARG A 70 4.41 -4.80 -4.23
N ALA A 71 3.45 -4.30 -3.45
CA ALA A 71 3.28 -4.71 -2.06
C ALA A 71 3.00 -6.21 -1.94
N LYS A 72 2.10 -6.75 -2.78
CA LYS A 72 1.83 -8.20 -2.84
C LYS A 72 3.05 -9.00 -3.21
N HIS A 73 3.84 -8.52 -4.18
CA HIS A 73 5.08 -9.18 -4.56
C HIS A 73 6.06 -9.25 -3.39
N ILE A 74 6.29 -8.14 -2.69
CA ILE A 74 7.16 -8.10 -1.50
C ILE A 74 6.67 -9.11 -0.44
N LEU A 75 5.37 -9.11 -0.12
CA LEU A 75 4.80 -10.01 0.88
C LEU A 75 4.90 -11.49 0.48
N LYS A 76 4.77 -11.80 -0.82
CA LYS A 76 4.96 -13.17 -1.33
C LYS A 76 6.43 -13.58 -1.30
N THR A 77 7.33 -12.71 -1.70
CA THR A 77 8.78 -12.96 -1.70
C THR A 77 9.29 -13.22 -0.29
N HIS A 78 8.76 -12.52 0.70
CA HIS A 78 9.11 -12.66 2.12
C HIS A 78 8.02 -13.39 2.93
N ALA A 79 7.35 -14.37 2.32
CA ALA A 79 6.22 -15.06 2.95
C ALA A 79 6.59 -15.79 4.25
N LYS A 80 7.82 -16.29 4.36
CA LYS A 80 8.34 -16.96 5.56
C LYS A 80 8.50 -15.96 6.70
N GLU A 81 9.15 -14.84 6.44
CA GLU A 81 9.38 -13.76 7.39
C GLU A 81 8.05 -13.14 7.84
N HIS A 82 7.14 -12.91 6.91
CA HIS A 82 5.79 -12.44 7.20
C HIS A 82 5.04 -13.38 8.14
N LYS A 83 5.11 -14.70 7.91
CA LYS A 83 4.51 -15.71 8.79
C LYS A 83 5.16 -15.71 10.18
N ASN A 84 6.48 -15.68 10.25
CA ASN A 84 7.21 -15.65 11.52
C ASN A 84 6.81 -14.44 12.38
N LEU A 85 6.72 -13.25 11.76
CA LEU A 85 6.27 -12.04 12.46
C LEU A 85 4.83 -12.15 12.96
N ALA A 86 3.93 -12.72 12.16
CA ALA A 86 2.55 -12.94 12.58
C ALA A 86 2.45 -13.88 13.78
N GLU A 87 3.19 -15.00 13.77
CA GLU A 87 3.23 -15.94 14.90
C GLU A 87 3.87 -15.34 16.16
N ALA A 88 4.91 -14.53 16.00
CA ALA A 88 5.54 -13.80 17.10
C ALA A 88 4.56 -12.78 17.70
N LEU A 89 3.85 -11.99 16.89
CA LEU A 89 2.85 -11.04 17.39
C LEU A 89 1.66 -11.72 18.07
N LEU A 90 1.27 -12.92 17.64
CA LEU A 90 0.26 -13.71 18.35
C LEU A 90 0.74 -14.19 19.73
N THR A 91 2.04 -14.41 19.89
CA THR A 91 2.64 -14.90 21.14
C THR A 91 2.96 -13.78 22.12
N TYR A 92 3.48 -12.65 21.62
CA TYR A 92 4.03 -11.57 22.44
C TYR A 92 3.20 -10.28 22.42
N GLU A 93 2.13 -10.22 21.60
CA GLU A 93 1.22 -9.07 21.35
C GLU A 93 1.87 -7.83 20.73
N THR A 94 3.09 -7.48 21.16
CA THR A 94 3.85 -6.30 20.70
C THR A 94 5.31 -6.67 20.49
N LEU A 95 5.94 -6.03 19.51
CA LEU A 95 7.36 -6.19 19.19
C LEU A 95 7.98 -4.82 19.00
N ASP A 96 9.18 -4.62 19.53
CA ASP A 96 10.01 -3.47 19.21
C ASP A 96 10.82 -3.69 17.92
N ALA A 97 11.50 -2.63 17.45
CA ALA A 97 12.27 -2.69 16.21
C ALA A 97 13.42 -3.72 16.23
N LYS A 98 14.04 -3.95 17.39
CA LYS A 98 15.14 -4.94 17.52
C LYS A 98 14.57 -6.35 17.50
N GLU A 99 13.45 -6.56 18.18
CA GLU A 99 12.75 -7.85 18.21
C GLU A 99 12.23 -8.24 16.82
N ILE A 100 11.68 -7.28 16.07
CA ILE A 100 11.29 -7.49 14.66
C ILE A 100 12.49 -7.98 13.85
N GLN A 101 13.65 -7.32 13.97
CA GLN A 101 14.86 -7.71 13.24
C GLN A 101 15.30 -9.14 13.57
N ILE A 102 15.26 -9.52 14.85
CA ILE A 102 15.61 -10.87 15.32
C ILE A 102 14.66 -11.92 14.72
N VAL A 103 13.34 -11.65 14.72
CA VAL A 103 12.33 -12.55 14.14
C VAL A 103 12.49 -12.69 12.62
N LEU A 104 12.80 -11.57 11.93
CA LEU A 104 13.09 -11.57 10.50
C LEU A 104 14.33 -12.40 10.16
N GLU A 105 15.35 -12.43 11.03
CA GLU A 105 16.52 -13.31 10.90
C GLU A 105 16.23 -14.78 11.24
N GLY A 106 14.99 -15.12 11.63
CA GLY A 106 14.58 -16.47 11.99
C GLY A 106 15.08 -16.93 13.37
N LYS A 107 15.56 -16.00 14.20
CA LYS A 107 15.97 -16.27 15.58
C LYS A 107 14.76 -16.21 16.50
N LYS A 108 14.81 -16.95 17.60
CA LYS A 108 13.78 -16.91 18.64
C LYS A 108 14.00 -15.69 19.53
N LEU A 109 12.90 -15.03 19.90
CA LEU A 109 12.92 -14.02 20.95
C LEU A 109 13.06 -14.72 22.30
N GLU A 110 13.97 -14.24 23.13
CA GLU A 110 14.01 -14.65 24.52
C GLU A 110 12.77 -14.08 25.23
N VAL A 111 12.16 -14.89 26.08
CA VAL A 111 10.96 -14.51 26.82
C VAL A 111 11.33 -13.34 27.75
N ARG A 112 10.56 -12.25 27.67
CA ARG A 112 10.67 -11.12 28.59
C ARG A 112 10.27 -11.52 30.01
#